data_AF-A0A9P6A1U5-F1
#
_entry.id   AF-A0A9P6A1U5-F1
#
_cell.length_a   1.000
_cell.length_b   1.000
_cell.length_c   1.000
_cell.angle_alpha   90.00
_cell.angle_beta   90.00
_cell.angle_gamma   90.00
#
_symmetry.space_group_name_H-M   'P 1'
#
loop_
_entity.id
_entity.type
_entity.pdbx_description
1 polymer ?
#
loop_
_entity_poly.entity_id
_entity_poly.type
_entity_poly.pdbx_seq_one_letter_code
_entity_poly.pdbx_strand_id
1 'polypeptide(L)'
;MFIPKGSLVFPNVLATSLDEDYVDPTAFSPSRFMPKSSGGGGESPFTLAFGFGRRMCPGRHLAYASLWIAIAAIFSTLHISRKKDQDGYDIPLHLEFGSNITKCATLPTH
;
A
#
# COMPACT_ATOMS: atom_id res chain seq x y z
N MET A 1 27.10 -7.01 11.94
CA MET A 1 27.17 -7.00 10.47
C MET A 1 28.18 -5.95 10.03
N PHE A 2 29.16 -6.32 9.19
CA PHE A 2 30.13 -5.39 8.61
C PHE A 2 29.79 -5.20 7.12
N ILE A 3 29.67 -3.95 6.66
CA ILE A 3 29.40 -3.60 5.26
C ILE A 3 30.64 -2.89 4.71
N PRO A 4 31.39 -3.50 3.78
CA PRO A 4 32.60 -2.90 3.21
C PRO A 4 32.35 -1.56 2.52
N LYS A 5 33.39 -0.71 2.47
CA LYS A 5 33.36 0.52 1.69
C LYS A 5 33.17 0.18 0.20
N GLY A 6 32.24 0.87 -0.46
CA GLY A 6 31.95 0.66 -1.88
C GLY A 6 30.82 -0.32 -2.17
N SER A 7 30.23 -0.96 -1.15
CA SER A 7 29.04 -1.80 -1.35
C SER A 7 27.83 -1.01 -1.86
N LEU A 8 27.08 -1.59 -2.79
CA LEU A 8 25.75 -1.14 -3.15
C LEU A 8 24.74 -1.70 -2.15
N VAL A 9 23.84 -0.85 -1.67
CA VAL A 9 22.80 -1.23 -0.71
C VAL A 9 21.44 -0.86 -1.30
N PHE A 10 20.59 -1.87 -1.46
CA PHE A 10 19.23 -1.70 -1.96
C PHE A 10 18.24 -1.97 -0.82
N PRO A 11 17.46 -0.96 -0.39
CA PRO A 11 16.39 -1.19 0.56
C PRO A 11 15.22 -1.88 -0.12
N ASN A 12 14.77 -3.00 0.44
CA ASN A 12 13.57 -3.69 -0.02
C ASN A 12 12.35 -3.20 0.78
N VAL A 13 11.73 -2.14 0.30
CA VAL A 13 10.57 -1.51 0.95
C VAL A 13 9.38 -2.48 1.05
N LEU A 14 9.17 -3.34 0.05
CA LEU A 14 8.08 -4.31 0.05
C LEU A 14 8.28 -5.36 1.15
N ALA A 15 9.47 -5.94 1.25
CA ALA A 15 9.77 -6.92 2.30
C ALA A 15 9.60 -6.30 3.69
N THR A 16 10.08 -5.07 3.91
CA THR A 16 9.89 -4.38 5.20
C THR A 16 8.41 -4.07 5.49
N SER A 17 7.60 -3.83 4.46
CA SER A 17 6.14 -3.62 4.64
C SER A 17 5.36 -4.90 4.97
N LEU A 18 5.97 -6.06 4.72
CA LEU A 18 5.39 -7.38 4.92
C LEU A 18 6.16 -8.18 5.98
N ASP A 19 6.85 -7.49 6.88
CA ASP A 19 7.65 -8.10 7.94
C ASP A 19 6.75 -8.89 8.91
N GLU A 20 7.27 -9.99 9.44
CA GLU A 20 6.55 -10.89 10.35
C GLU A 20 6.30 -10.26 11.73
N ASP A 21 6.94 -9.12 12.03
CA ASP A 21 6.62 -8.28 13.19
C ASP A 21 5.18 -7.73 13.16
N TYR A 22 4.55 -7.66 11.97
CA TYR A 22 3.13 -7.32 11.82
C TYR A 22 2.25 -8.58 11.91
N VAL A 23 1.07 -8.48 12.54
CA VAL A 23 0.14 -9.62 12.63
C VAL A 23 -0.51 -9.88 11.27
N ASP A 24 -0.36 -11.06 10.66
CA ASP A 24 -0.87 -11.34 9.31
C ASP A 24 -0.47 -10.25 8.29
N PRO A 25 0.84 -10.10 7.98
CA PRO A 25 1.36 -8.95 7.21
C PRO A 25 0.79 -8.87 5.79
N THR A 26 0.38 -10.01 5.22
CA THR A 26 -0.21 -10.08 3.88
C THR A 26 -1.70 -9.76 3.87
N ALA A 27 -2.37 -9.73 5.03
CA ALA A 27 -3.79 -9.42 5.13
C ALA A 27 -4.02 -7.91 5.15
N PHE A 28 -4.89 -7.43 4.27
CA PHE A 28 -5.36 -6.05 4.28
C PHE A 28 -6.27 -5.81 5.49
N SER A 29 -5.70 -5.30 6.57
CA SER A 29 -6.41 -4.99 7.82
C SER A 29 -6.08 -3.57 8.28
N PRO A 30 -6.88 -2.55 7.92
CA PRO A 30 -6.62 -1.16 8.33
C PRO A 30 -6.67 -0.95 9.85
N SER A 31 -7.47 -1.74 10.57
CA SER A 31 -7.64 -1.63 12.02
C SER A 31 -6.39 -2.00 12.82
N ARG A 32 -5.40 -2.65 12.20
CA ARG A 32 -4.12 -2.99 12.85
C ARG A 32 -3.38 -1.76 13.35
N PHE A 33 -3.47 -0.66 12.63
CA PHE A 33 -2.80 0.61 12.96
C PHE A 33 -3.63 1.50 13.90
N MET A 34 -4.86 1.11 14.23
CA MET A 34 -5.69 1.88 15.15
C MET A 34 -5.21 1.68 16.60
N PRO A 35 -5.34 2.69 17.47
CA PRO A 35 -4.97 2.57 18.88
C PRO A 35 -5.69 1.40 19.58
N LYS A 36 -5.00 0.70 20.48
CA LYS A 36 -5.60 -0.36 21.30
C LYS A 36 -6.77 0.14 22.14
N SER A 37 -6.73 1.39 22.59
CA SER A 37 -7.83 2.04 23.32
C SER A 37 -9.12 2.15 22.51
N SER A 38 -9.05 2.07 21.18
CA SER A 38 -10.21 2.06 20.27
C SER A 38 -10.53 0.66 19.74
N GLY A 39 -9.98 -0.40 20.35
CA GLY A 39 -10.15 -1.78 19.90
C GLY A 39 -9.30 -2.17 18.67
N GLY A 40 -8.31 -1.36 18.30
CA GLY A 40 -7.38 -1.65 17.21
C GLY A 40 -6.18 -2.52 17.60
N GLY A 41 -5.33 -2.83 16.62
CA GLY A 41 -4.11 -3.64 16.84
C GLY A 41 -2.98 -2.88 17.56
N GLY A 42 -2.96 -1.55 17.45
CA GLY A 42 -1.92 -0.69 18.00
C GLY A 42 -0.55 -0.84 17.35
N GLU A 43 -0.48 -1.41 16.15
CA GLU A 43 0.75 -1.54 15.38
C GLU A 43 1.24 -0.16 14.91
N SER A 44 2.56 0.02 14.84
CA SER A 44 3.13 1.26 14.33
C SER A 44 2.78 1.44 12.85
N PRO A 45 2.27 2.61 12.43
CA PRO A 45 2.00 2.89 11.03
C PRO A 45 3.23 2.68 10.14
N PHE A 46 3.03 2.07 8.98
CA PHE A 46 4.08 1.94 7.97
C PHE A 46 4.41 3.30 7.35
N THR A 47 5.68 3.73 7.47
CA THR A 47 6.12 5.07 7.03
C THR A 47 7.07 5.06 5.84
N LEU A 48 7.46 3.87 5.35
CA LEU A 48 8.52 3.75 4.34
C LEU A 48 8.03 3.82 2.89
N ALA A 49 6.71 3.97 2.66
CA ALA A 49 6.12 4.08 1.32
C ALA A 49 6.70 5.25 0.49
N PHE A 50 7.20 6.29 1.17
CA PHE A 50 7.82 7.47 0.58
C PHE A 50 9.36 7.50 0.75
N GLY A 51 9.96 6.36 1.09
CA GLY A 51 11.38 6.25 1.39
C GLY A 51 11.74 6.77 2.78
N PHE A 52 13.04 6.99 3.02
CA PHE A 52 13.57 7.33 4.34
C PHE A 52 14.82 8.22 4.26
N GLY A 53 15.18 8.84 5.38
CA GLY A 53 16.36 9.70 5.49
C GLY A 53 16.28 10.99 4.66
N ARG A 54 17.45 11.54 4.28
CA ARG A 54 17.57 12.83 3.57
C ARG A 54 16.93 12.85 2.18
N ARG A 55 16.66 11.68 1.59
CA ARG A 55 16.04 11.54 0.26
C ARG A 55 14.59 11.05 0.31
N MET A 56 13.96 11.12 1.49
CA MET A 56 12.53 10.86 1.62
C MET A 56 11.74 11.78 0.68
N CYS A 57 10.73 11.24 0.00
CA CYS A 57 9.97 11.96 -1.01
C CYS A 57 9.44 13.30 -0.45
N PRO A 58 9.77 14.44 -1.07
CA PRO A 58 9.27 15.75 -0.64
C PRO A 58 7.77 15.89 -0.89
N GLY A 59 7.22 15.18 -1.88
CA GLY A 59 5.80 15.21 -2.24
C GLY A 59 4.87 14.40 -1.31
N ARG A 60 5.39 13.73 -0.27
CA ARG A 60 4.59 12.85 0.62
C ARG A 60 3.39 13.57 1.25
N HIS A 61 3.57 14.83 1.65
CA HIS A 61 2.52 15.61 2.30
C HIS A 61 1.36 15.92 1.35
N LEU A 62 1.71 16.31 0.12
CA LEU A 62 0.73 16.50 -0.95
C LEU A 62 0.03 15.18 -1.28
N ALA A 63 0.79 14.09 -1.39
CA ALA A 63 0.24 12.77 -1.68
C ALA A 63 -0.77 12.32 -0.60
N TYR A 64 -0.44 12.45 0.68
CA TYR A 64 -1.36 12.12 1.78
C TYR A 64 -2.62 12.97 1.76
N ALA A 65 -2.50 14.29 1.58
CA ALA A 65 -3.66 15.18 1.52
C ALA A 65 -4.58 14.85 0.33
N SER A 66 -4.00 14.68 -0.86
CA SER A 66 -4.75 14.34 -2.07
C SER A 66 -5.43 12.97 -1.95
N LEU A 67 -4.73 11.97 -1.40
CA LEU A 67 -5.29 10.63 -1.20
C LEU A 67 -6.45 10.64 -0.20
N TRP A 68 -6.31 11.38 0.89
CA TRP A 68 -7.37 11.52 1.89
C TRP A 68 -8.65 12.12 1.27
N ILE A 69 -8.51 13.21 0.53
CA ILE A 69 -9.62 13.86 -0.17
C ILE A 69 -10.26 12.91 -1.18
N ALA A 70 -9.44 12.20 -1.98
CA ALA A 70 -9.93 11.26 -2.96
C ALA A 70 -10.74 10.11 -2.31
N ILE A 71 -10.22 9.49 -1.24
CA ILE A 71 -10.92 8.40 -0.53
C ILE A 71 -12.24 8.89 0.05
N ALA A 72 -12.24 10.05 0.72
CA ALA A 72 -13.45 10.62 1.30
C ALA A 72 -14.51 10.94 0.23
N ALA A 73 -14.09 11.54 -0.89
CA ALA A 73 -14.98 11.84 -2.01
C ALA A 73 -15.57 10.55 -2.61
N ILE A 74 -14.74 9.53 -2.87
CA ILE A 74 -15.17 8.24 -3.40
C ILE A 74 -16.21 7.59 -2.47
N PHE A 75 -15.94 7.51 -1.17
CA PHE A 75 -16.89 6.90 -0.23
C PHE A 75 -18.18 7.70 -0.03
N SER A 76 -18.13 9.03 -0.20
CA SER A 76 -19.32 9.87 -0.08
C SER A 76 -20.23 9.86 -1.31
N THR A 77 -19.69 9.55 -2.50
CA THR A 77 -20.41 9.73 -3.77
C THR A 77 -20.59 8.46 -4.59
N LEU A 78 -19.78 7.42 -4.37
CA LEU A 78 -19.72 6.23 -5.20
C LEU A 78 -19.93 4.96 -4.39
N HIS A 79 -20.47 3.93 -5.06
CA HIS A 79 -20.49 2.56 -4.57
C HIS A 79 -19.47 1.73 -5.37
N ILE A 80 -18.48 1.15 -4.69
CA ILE A 80 -17.43 0.35 -5.32
C ILE A 80 -17.81 -1.12 -5.26
N SER A 81 -17.82 -1.79 -6.42
CA SER A 81 -17.99 -3.24 -6.54
C SER A 81 -17.04 -3.80 -7.60
N ARG A 82 -16.79 -5.10 -7.58
CA ARG A 82 -16.01 -5.76 -8.64
C ARG A 82 -16.75 -5.69 -9.98
N LYS A 83 -15.98 -5.63 -11.06
CA LYS A 83 -16.51 -5.81 -12.41
C LYS A 83 -16.98 -7.26 -12.54
N LYS A 84 -18.17 -7.44 -13.12
CA LYS A 84 -18.74 -8.76 -13.41
C LYS A 84 -18.51 -9.14 -14.86
N ASP A 85 -18.36 -10.44 -15.12
CA ASP A 85 -18.38 -11.00 -16.47
C ASP A 85 -19.81 -11.13 -17.03
N GLN A 86 -19.95 -11.74 -18.19
CA GLN A 86 -21.25 -11.94 -18.86
C GLN A 86 -22.17 -12.88 -18.08
N ASP A 87 -21.61 -13.77 -17.27
CA ASP A 87 -22.32 -14.77 -16.46
C ASP A 87 -22.62 -14.24 -15.04
N GLY A 88 -22.18 -13.02 -14.72
CA GLY A 88 -22.45 -12.34 -13.45
C GLY A 88 -21.45 -12.63 -12.33
N TYR A 89 -20.34 -13.32 -12.63
CA TYR A 89 -19.26 -13.62 -11.68
C TYR A 89 -18.24 -12.48 -11.62
N ASP A 90 -17.61 -12.33 -10.46
CA ASP A 90 -16.56 -11.34 -10.25
C ASP A 90 -15.32 -11.66 -11.09
N ILE A 91 -14.87 -10.68 -11.88
CA ILE A 91 -13.60 -10.80 -12.59
C ILE A 91 -12.45 -10.63 -11.59
N PRO A 92 -11.50 -11.59 -11.51
CA PRO A 92 -10.36 -11.50 -10.62
C PRO A 92 -9.44 -10.33 -11.02
N LEU A 93 -8.91 -9.64 -10.01
CA LEU A 93 -7.99 -8.53 -10.23
C LEU A 93 -6.59 -9.07 -10.56
N HIS A 94 -6.05 -8.68 -11.70
CA HIS A 94 -4.66 -9.00 -12.06
C HIS A 94 -3.75 -7.84 -11.66
N LEU A 95 -2.76 -8.11 -10.81
CA LEU A 95 -1.75 -7.14 -10.40
C LEU A 95 -0.51 -7.30 -11.28
N GLU A 96 -0.02 -6.19 -11.82
CA GLU A 96 1.23 -6.17 -12.59
C GLU A 96 2.33 -5.47 -11.78
N PHE A 97 3.39 -6.21 -11.52
CA PHE A 97 4.57 -5.69 -10.83
C PHE A 97 5.51 -5.06 -11.86
N GLY A 98 5.43 -3.74 -11.98
CA GLY A 98 6.40 -2.96 -12.74
C GLY A 98 7.76 -2.90 -12.03
N SER A 99 8.83 -2.65 -12.79
CA SER A 99 10.21 -2.65 -12.28
C SER A 99 10.52 -1.60 -11.21
N ASN A 100 9.70 -0.54 -11.11
CA ASN A 100 9.91 0.55 -10.15
C ASN A 100 8.65 0.98 -9.37
N ILE A 101 7.47 0.75 -9.95
CA ILE A 101 6.18 1.13 -9.36
C ILE A 101 5.20 0.01 -9.66
N THR A 102 4.62 -0.58 -8.63
CA THR A 102 3.51 -1.53 -8.78
C THR A 102 2.28 -0.80 -9.25
N LYS A 103 1.64 -1.31 -10.30
CA LYS A 103 0.41 -0.72 -10.86
C LYS A 103 -0.66 -1.81 -10.93
N CYS A 104 -1.91 -1.43 -10.74
CA CYS A 104 -2.99 -2.32 -11.11
C CYS A 104 -3.01 -2.43 -12.64
N ALA A 105 -3.03 -3.65 -13.17
CA ALA A 105 -3.23 -3.83 -14.61
C ALA A 105 -4.61 -3.29 -14.96
N THR A 106 -4.71 -2.51 -16.03
CA THR A 106 -6.01 -2.24 -16.65
C THR A 106 -6.53 -3.55 -17.22
N LEU A 107 -7.66 -4.03 -16.69
CA LEU A 107 -8.40 -5.13 -17.33
C LEU A 107 -8.58 -4.76 -18.81
N PRO A 108 -8.27 -5.65 -19.76
CA PRO A 108 -8.50 -5.37 -21.17
C PRO A 108 -9.97 -4.99 -21.35
N THR A 109 -10.20 -3.77 -21.80
CA THR A 109 -11.51 -3.31 -22.24
C THR A 109 -11.79 -3.99 -23.57
N HIS A 110 -12.47 -5.13 -23.52
CA HIS A 110 -13.29 -5.59 -24.64
C HIS A 110 -14.68 -4.98 -24.52
#